data_AF-A0A0Q4D0T5-F1
#
_entry.id   AF-A0A0Q4D0T5-F1
#
_cell.length_a   1.000
_cell.length_b   1.000
_cell.length_c   1.000
_cell.angle_alpha   90.00
_cell.angle_beta   90.00
_cell.angle_gamma   90.00
#
_symmetry.space_group_name_H-M   'P 1'
#
loop_
_entity.id
_entity.type
_entity.pdbx_description
1 polymer ?
#
loop_
_entity_poly.entity_id
_entity_poly.type
_entity_poly.pdbx_seq_one_letter_code
_entity_poly.pdbx_strand_id
1 'polypeptide(L)'
;MESISFTESRANLKSVMDRVVADRVPVAITRQRGEGVVMVSASEWASIEETLYLLRSPKNAERLLEAVRGFEQGDEGVPFP
;
A
#
# COMPACT_ATOMS: atom_id res chain seq x y z
N MET A 1 -2.24 4.24 -11.74
CA MET A 1 -3.15 4.82 -10.75
C MET A 1 -4.26 5.50 -11.52
N GLU A 2 -5.49 4.99 -11.40
CA GLU A 2 -6.67 5.60 -12.02
C GLU A 2 -7.04 6.89 -11.25
N SER A 3 -7.54 7.90 -11.96
CA SER A 3 -8.02 9.13 -11.35
C SER A 3 -9.46 9.43 -11.74
N ILE A 4 -10.26 9.85 -10.76
CA ILE A 4 -11.66 10.23 -10.93
C ILE A 4 -11.89 11.61 -10.33
N SER A 5 -12.89 12.33 -10.83
CA SER A 5 -13.24 13.64 -10.26
C SER A 5 -13.93 13.50 -8.91
N PHE A 6 -13.84 14.52 -8.05
CA PHE A 6 -14.59 14.57 -6.79
C PHE A 6 -16.11 14.41 -7.00
N THR A 7 -16.64 14.97 -8.10
CA THR A 7 -18.08 14.86 -8.41
C THR A 7 -18.47 13.42 -8.70
N GLU A 8 -17.64 12.71 -9.47
CA GLU A 8 -17.82 11.29 -9.82
C GLU A 8 -17.66 10.39 -8.60
N SER A 9 -16.62 10.62 -7.78
CA SER A 9 -16.40 9.84 -6.56
C SER A 9 -17.53 10.00 -5.56
N ARG A 10 -18.08 11.22 -5.42
CA ARG A 10 -19.26 11.48 -4.58
C ARG A 10 -20.49 10.74 -5.10
N ALA A 11 -20.71 10.70 -6.41
CA ALA A 11 -21.86 10.03 -6.99
C ALA A 11 -21.78 8.49 -6.86
N ASN A 12 -20.57 7.93 -6.88
CA ASN A 12 -20.34 6.48 -6.96
C ASN A 12 -19.53 5.92 -5.77
N LEU A 13 -19.54 6.59 -4.61
CA LEU A 13 -18.58 6.35 -3.52
C LEU A 13 -18.48 4.88 -3.11
N LYS A 14 -19.63 4.20 -2.95
CA LYS A 14 -19.67 2.79 -2.57
C LYS A 14 -18.95 1.91 -3.60
N SER A 15 -19.26 2.07 -4.89
CA SER A 15 -18.64 1.30 -5.97
C SER A 15 -17.13 1.53 -6.05
N VAL A 16 -16.71 2.79 -5.87
CA VAL A 16 -15.29 3.15 -5.83
C VAL A 16 -14.59 2.46 -4.66
N MET A 17 -15.19 2.46 -3.45
CA MET A 17 -14.65 1.75 -2.29
C MET A 17 -14.55 0.24 -2.52
N ASP A 18 -15.62 -0.38 -3.03
CA ASP A 18 -15.65 -1.82 -3.33
C ASP A 18 -14.53 -2.20 -4.31
N ARG A 19 -14.34 -1.39 -5.37
CA ARG A 19 -13.27 -1.58 -6.35
C ARG A 19 -11.88 -1.43 -5.74
N VAL A 20 -11.64 -0.38 -4.95
CA VAL A 20 -10.34 -0.15 -4.27
C VAL A 20 -9.98 -1.33 -3.35
N VAL A 21 -10.97 -1.91 -2.66
CA VAL A 21 -10.77 -3.09 -1.80
C VAL A 21 -10.52 -4.35 -2.63
N ALA A 22 -11.32 -4.59 -3.67
CA ALA A 22 -11.24 -5.81 -4.48
C ALA A 22 -9.94 -5.87 -5.29
N ASP A 23 -9.58 -4.77 -5.95
CA ASP A 23 -8.45 -4.73 -6.86
C ASP A 23 -7.13 -4.46 -6.12
N ARG A 24 -7.20 -3.97 -4.86
CA ARG A 24 -6.05 -3.51 -4.07
C ARG A 24 -5.22 -2.43 -4.79
N VAL A 25 -5.87 -1.67 -5.67
CA VAL A 25 -5.23 -0.56 -6.41
C VAL A 25 -5.73 0.78 -5.86
N PRO A 26 -4.83 1.72 -5.54
CA PRO A 26 -5.20 3.07 -5.15
C PRO A 26 -5.91 3.85 -6.27
N VAL A 27 -6.90 4.66 -5.89
CA VAL A 27 -7.62 5.57 -6.80
C VAL A 27 -7.38 7.02 -6.37
N ALA A 28 -6.94 7.86 -7.30
CA ALA A 28 -6.79 9.29 -7.05
C ALA A 28 -8.12 10.02 -7.27
N ILE A 29 -8.50 10.89 -6.34
CA ILE A 29 -9.69 11.73 -6.42
C ILE A 29 -9.22 13.18 -6.60
N THR A 30 -9.48 13.73 -7.78
CA THR A 30 -9.09 15.09 -8.14
C THR A 30 -10.16 16.11 -7.77
N ARG A 31 -9.76 17.32 -7.42
CA ARG A 31 -10.65 18.44 -7.09
C ARG A 31 -10.43 19.57 -8.09
N GLN A 32 -11.49 20.29 -8.42
CA GLN A 32 -11.38 21.48 -9.29
C GLN A 32 -10.56 22.60 -8.65
N ARG A 33 -10.55 22.66 -7.31
CA ARG A 33 -9.77 23.61 -6.52
C ARG A 33 -9.16 22.89 -5.33
N GLY A 34 -7.89 23.17 -5.06
CA GLY A 34 -7.13 22.58 -3.95
C GLY A 34 -6.55 21.20 -4.28
N GLU A 35 -5.88 20.62 -3.28
CA GLU A 35 -5.24 19.32 -3.38
C GLU A 35 -6.27 18.18 -3.43
N GLY A 36 -5.97 17.15 -4.23
CA GLY A 36 -6.74 15.92 -4.29
C GLY A 36 -6.45 14.99 -3.10
N VAL A 37 -7.05 13.80 -3.13
CA VAL A 37 -6.75 12.73 -2.17
C VAL A 37 -6.55 11.42 -2.91
N VAL A 38 -5.87 10.46 -2.29
CA VAL A 38 -5.79 9.08 -2.78
C VAL A 38 -6.59 8.20 -1.84
N MET A 39 -7.50 7.40 -2.40
CA MET A 39 -8.22 6.36 -1.68
C MET A 39 -7.45 5.06 -1.78
N VAL A 40 -7.22 4.44 -0.63
CA VAL A 40 -6.54 3.15 -0.46
C VAL A 40 -7.43 2.30 0.44
N SER A 41 -7.44 0.98 0.25
CA SER A 41 -8.14 0.10 1.17
C SER A 41 -7.43 0.12 2.54
N ALA A 42 -8.19 -0.08 3.62
CA ALA A 42 -7.61 -0.05 4.96
C ALA A 42 -6.51 -1.12 5.15
N SER A 43 -6.67 -2.30 4.54
CA SER A 43 -5.68 -3.36 4.61
C SER A 43 -4.39 -2.99 3.87
N GLU A 44 -4.49 -2.40 2.68
CA GLU A 44 -3.31 -1.97 1.93
C GLU A 44 -2.60 -0.80 2.64
N TRP A 45 -3.34 0.12 3.24
CA TRP A 45 -2.76 1.18 4.06
C TRP A 45 -1.98 0.62 5.25
N ALA A 46 -2.56 -0.33 5.99
CA ALA A 46 -1.87 -0.99 7.10
C ALA A 46 -0.61 -1.75 6.63
N SER A 47 -0.67 -2.42 5.48
CA SER A 47 0.49 -3.09 4.90
C SER A 47 1.61 -2.10 4.50
N ILE A 48 1.25 -0.92 3.99
CA ILE A 48 2.21 0.15 3.71
C ILE A 48 2.85 0.65 5.00
N GLU A 49 2.05 0.94 6.02
CA GLU A 49 2.55 1.39 7.33
C GLU A 49 3.52 0.38 7.96
N GLU A 50 3.18 -0.91 7.90
CA GLU A 50 4.04 -1.98 8.41
C GLU A 50 5.34 -2.09 7.60
N THR A 51 5.25 -2.02 6.27
CA THR A 51 6.44 -2.03 5.40
C THR A 51 7.36 -0.87 5.71
N LEU A 52 6.81 0.34 5.85
CA LEU A 52 7.58 1.53 6.24
C LEU A 52 8.18 1.38 7.64
N TYR A 53 7.44 0.79 8.58
CA TYR A 53 7.93 0.52 9.93
C TYR A 53 9.13 -0.43 9.92
N LEU A 54 9.02 -1.56 9.20
CA LEU A 54 10.08 -2.55 9.07
C LEU A 54 11.33 -1.97 8.40
N LEU A 55 11.15 -1.13 7.37
CA LEU A 55 12.26 -0.54 6.62
C LEU A 55 12.86 0.72 7.27
N ARG A 56 12.23 1.27 8.31
CA ARG A 56 12.68 2.51 8.97
C ARG A 56 14.09 2.41 9.57
N SER A 57 14.48 1.23 10.06
CA SER A 57 15.81 0.98 10.61
C SER A 57 16.70 0.36 9.52
N PRO A 58 17.81 1.02 9.11
CA PRO A 58 18.69 0.47 8.08
C PRO A 58 19.17 -0.95 8.39
N LYS A 59 19.54 -1.19 9.65
CA LYS A 59 19.97 -2.52 10.13
C LYS A 59 18.86 -3.57 10.05
N ASN A 60 17.61 -3.18 10.30
CA ASN A 60 16.47 -4.09 10.18
C ASN A 60 16.14 -4.37 8.70
N ALA A 61 16.19 -3.32 7.87
CA ALA A 61 15.96 -3.44 6.44
C ALA A 61 16.99 -4.38 5.77
N GLU A 62 18.28 -4.23 6.06
CA GLU A 62 19.32 -5.14 5.57
C GLU A 62 19.04 -6.58 5.96
N ARG A 63 18.78 -6.84 7.24
CA ARG A 63 18.47 -8.19 7.75
C ARG A 63 17.22 -8.78 7.10
N LEU A 64 16.16 -8.00 6.94
CA LEU A 64 14.92 -8.45 6.31
C LEU A 64 15.16 -8.83 4.84
N LEU A 65 15.91 -8.01 4.10
CA LEU A 65 16.24 -8.27 2.70
C LEU A 65 17.17 -9.47 2.53
N GLU A 66 18.11 -9.68 3.46
CA GLU A 66 18.94 -10.89 3.51
C GLU A 66 18.09 -12.14 3.78
N ALA A 67 17.16 -12.07 4.74
CA ALA A 67 16.24 -13.16 5.03
C ALA A 67 15.40 -13.55 3.80
N VAL A 68 14.81 -12.56 3.12
CA VAL A 68 14.05 -12.80 1.87
C VAL A 68 14.92 -13.47 0.81
N ARG A 69 16.14 -12.99 0.58
CA ARG A 69 17.07 -13.58 -0.40
C ARG A 69 17.48 -15.01 -0.06
N GLY A 70 17.74 -15.30 1.22
CA GLY A 70 18.05 -16.66 1.67
C GLY A 70 16.88 -17.61 1.42
N PHE A 71 15.66 -17.19 1.78
CA PHE A 71 14.44 -17.97 1.50
C PHE A 71 14.24 -18.22 -0.01
N GLU A 72 14.47 -17.22 -0.86
CA GLU A 72 14.37 -17.36 -2.33
C GLU A 72 15.40 -18.34 -2.91
N GLN A 73 16.55 -18.50 -2.25
CA GLN A 73 17.64 -19.40 -2.65
C GLN A 73 17.47 -20.82 -2.08
N GLY A 74 16.48 -21.05 -1.21
CA GLY A 74 16.21 -22.35 -0.59
C GLY A 74 17.00 -22.60 0.70
N ASP A 75 17.62 -21.58 1.28
CA ASP A 75 18.27 -21.67 2.59
C ASP A 75 17.23 -21.69 3.73
N GLU A 76 17.54 -22.40 4.81
CA GLU A 76 16.76 -22.31 6.05
C GLU A 76 16.92 -20.89 6.62
N GLY A 77 15.80 -20.19 6.77
CA GLY A 77 15.75 -18.74 6.96
C GLY A 77 16.64 -18.17 8.07
N VAL A 78 16.98 -16.89 7.93
CA VAL A 78 17.82 -16.17 8.89
C VAL A 78 17.06 -16.02 10.22
N PRO A 79 17.62 -16.44 11.37
CA PRO A 79 16.93 -16.35 12.65
C PRO A 79 16.50 -14.92 13.00
N PHE A 80 15.21 -14.73 13.24
CA PHE A 80 14.68 -13.54 13.89
C PHE A 80 14.86 -13.67 15.41
N PRO A 81 15.52 -12.71 16.09
CA PRO A 81 15.55 -12.66 17.55
C PRO A 81 14.19 -12.28 18.14
#